data_AF-A0A0C3S2K9-F1
#
_entry.id   AF-A0A0C3S2K9-F1
#
_cell.length_a   1.000
_cell.length_b   1.000
_cell.length_c   1.000
_cell.angle_alpha   90.00
_cell.angle_beta   90.00
_cell.angle_gamma   90.00
#
_symmetry.space_group_name_H-M   'P 1'
#
loop_
_entity.id
_entity.type
_entity.pdbx_description
1 polymer ?
#
loop_
_entity_poly.entity_id
_entity_poly.type
_entity_poly.pdbx_seq_one_letter_code
_entity_poly.pdbx_strand_id
1 'polypeptide(L)'
;MSFVRLVRPAIVQHRSIHASRTCQDLVGPPDPISNLRPVIYDDAPAPASPTSHPYSLKEFTGDTREYQWKVQRQAVDAINHKFWADSNSRFNAALEARLSSLPESATQHDKELALSDFYGSWLAQEQQRQASYTTEWRSRNWDNIALEARVKYQKFMSSFGLGSP
;
A
#
# COMPACT_ATOMS: atom_id res chain seq x y z
N MET A 1 -19.99 40.61 60.74
CA MET A 1 -18.84 40.63 59.80
C MET A 1 -19.28 39.91 58.53
N SER A 2 -19.63 40.66 57.49
CA SER A 2 -20.16 40.12 56.22
C SER A 2 -19.02 39.85 55.25
N PHE A 3 -18.91 38.62 54.75
CA PHE A 3 -18.04 38.27 53.63
C PHE A 3 -18.88 38.11 52.36
N VAL A 4 -18.70 39.03 51.42
CA VAL A 4 -19.26 38.93 50.07
C VAL A 4 -18.45 37.90 49.30
N ARG A 5 -19.08 36.78 48.93
CA ARG A 5 -18.46 35.76 48.08
C ARG A 5 -18.69 36.11 46.62
N LEU A 6 -17.70 36.70 45.96
CA LEU A 6 -17.69 36.93 44.52
C LEU A 6 -17.64 35.57 43.80
N VAL A 7 -18.74 35.19 43.14
CA VAL A 7 -18.79 34.04 42.23
C VAL A 7 -18.14 34.48 40.93
N ARG A 8 -16.97 33.91 40.60
CA ARG A 8 -16.37 34.05 39.27
C ARG A 8 -17.18 33.23 38.26
N PRO A 9 -17.57 33.78 37.11
CA PRO A 9 -18.16 32.97 36.06
C PRO A 9 -17.09 32.02 35.51
N ALA A 10 -17.42 30.73 35.41
CA ALA A 10 -16.60 29.77 34.70
C ALA A 10 -16.65 30.11 33.22
N ILE A 11 -15.54 30.64 32.69
CA ILE A 11 -15.35 30.81 31.26
C ILE A 11 -15.21 29.39 30.68
N VAL A 12 -16.30 28.87 30.11
CA VAL A 12 -16.26 27.68 29.27
C VAL A 12 -15.55 28.10 28.00
N GLN A 13 -14.24 27.85 27.93
CA GLN A 13 -13.49 27.94 26.68
C GLN A 13 -13.98 26.83 25.76
N HIS A 14 -14.91 27.16 24.88
CA HIS A 14 -15.23 26.31 23.74
C HIS A 14 -13.95 26.25 22.89
N ARG A 15 -13.22 25.13 22.96
CA ARG A 15 -12.07 24.86 22.08
C ARG A 15 -12.60 24.73 20.65
N SER A 16 -12.72 25.83 19.94
CA SER A 16 -13.05 25.89 18.52
C SER A 16 -11.81 25.69 17.66
N ILE A 17 -11.10 24.58 17.90
CA ILE A 17 -10.10 24.06 16.97
C ILE A 17 -10.66 22.74 16.48
N HIS A 18 -11.44 22.81 15.40
CA HIS A 18 -11.68 21.65 14.55
C HIS A 18 -10.34 21.28 13.92
N ALA A 19 -9.54 20.48 14.64
CA ALA A 19 -8.47 19.74 14.03
C ALA A 19 -9.14 18.71 13.11
N SER A 20 -9.03 18.91 11.79
CA SER A 20 -9.34 17.85 10.84
C SER A 20 -8.52 16.61 11.26
N ARG A 21 -9.17 15.43 11.30
CA ARG A 21 -8.44 14.18 11.57
C ARG A 21 -7.31 14.08 10.56
N THR A 22 -6.08 13.98 11.04
CA THR A 22 -4.92 13.73 10.19
C THR A 22 -5.03 12.30 9.70
N CYS A 23 -5.53 12.12 8.47
CA CYS A 23 -5.45 10.86 7.77
C CYS A 23 -3.98 10.62 7.44
N GLN A 24 -3.35 9.67 8.12
CA GLN A 24 -1.94 9.34 7.90
C GLN A 24 -1.83 7.87 7.51
N ASP A 25 -1.30 7.63 6.33
CA ASP A 25 -0.95 6.28 5.90
C ASP A 25 0.12 5.71 6.83
N LEU A 26 -0.13 4.55 7.40
CA LEU A 26 0.80 3.87 8.30
C LEU A 26 1.60 2.82 7.50
N VAL A 27 2.82 2.54 7.94
CA VAL A 27 3.66 1.53 7.31
C VAL A 27 3.92 0.42 8.33
N GLY A 28 3.58 -0.81 7.96
CA GLY A 28 3.78 -1.98 8.81
C GLY A 28 5.22 -2.49 8.86
N PRO A 29 5.47 -3.53 9.68
CA PRO A 29 6.76 -4.21 9.71
C PRO A 29 7.08 -4.90 8.37
N PRO A 30 8.35 -5.22 8.09
CA PRO A 30 8.71 -5.96 6.87
C PRO A 30 8.09 -7.37 6.88
N ASP A 31 7.53 -7.78 5.75
CA ASP A 31 7.00 -9.12 5.55
C ASP A 31 8.13 -10.17 5.52
N PRO A 32 7.98 -11.33 6.18
CA PRO A 32 9.06 -12.32 6.32
C PRO A 32 9.50 -12.98 5.01
N ILE A 33 8.71 -12.92 3.94
CA ILE A 33 9.02 -13.58 2.67
C ILE A 33 9.39 -12.54 1.62
N SER A 34 8.54 -11.54 1.41
CA SER A 34 8.74 -10.50 0.39
C SER A 34 9.71 -9.39 0.83
N ASN A 35 9.96 -9.23 2.13
CA ASN A 35 10.71 -8.12 2.74
C ASN A 35 10.12 -6.72 2.50
N LEU A 36 8.94 -6.64 1.87
CA LEU A 36 8.25 -5.38 1.65
C LEU A 36 7.49 -4.94 2.89
N ARG A 37 7.31 -3.63 3.03
CA ARG A 37 6.52 -3.05 4.13
C ARG A 37 5.11 -2.74 3.63
N PRO A 38 4.06 -3.32 4.22
CA PRO A 38 2.69 -3.04 3.82
C PRO A 38 2.29 -1.63 4.22
N VAL A 39 1.59 -0.93 3.34
CA VAL A 39 0.99 0.37 3.63
C VAL A 39 -0.45 0.16 4.10
N ILE A 40 -0.77 0.71 5.27
CA ILE A 40 -2.10 0.72 5.86
C ILE A 40 -2.70 2.09 5.58
N TYR A 41 -3.57 2.13 4.59
CA TYR A 41 -4.27 3.34 4.18
C TYR A 41 -5.40 3.66 5.17
N ASP A 42 -5.33 4.82 5.81
CA ASP A 42 -6.37 5.30 6.75
C ASP A 42 -7.63 5.78 5.99
N ASP A 43 -7.46 6.14 4.71
CA ASP A 43 -8.55 6.50 3.81
C ASP A 43 -9.11 5.33 3.00
N ALA A 44 -8.72 4.09 3.34
CA ALA A 44 -9.23 2.88 2.72
C ALA A 44 -10.76 2.84 2.82
N PRO A 45 -11.47 2.39 1.77
CA PRO A 45 -12.89 2.14 1.89
C PRO A 45 -13.13 1.11 3.00
N ALA A 46 -13.99 1.47 3.97
CA ALA A 46 -14.30 0.56 5.07
C ALA A 46 -14.88 -0.74 4.51
N PRO A 47 -14.50 -1.92 5.06
CA PRO A 47 -15.20 -3.15 4.74
C PRO A 47 -16.68 -2.98 5.09
N ALA A 48 -17.58 -3.42 4.20
CA ALA A 48 -19.02 -3.28 4.40
C ALA A 48 -19.41 -3.86 5.77
N SER A 49 -20.07 -3.04 6.60
CA SER A 49 -20.54 -3.49 7.91
C SER A 49 -21.57 -4.62 7.72
N PRO A 50 -21.53 -5.71 8.51
CA PRO A 50 -22.43 -6.85 8.34
C PRO A 50 -23.92 -6.52 8.57
N THR A 51 -24.22 -5.36 9.15
CA THR A 51 -25.58 -4.89 9.46
C THR A 51 -26.25 -4.18 8.28
N SER A 52 -25.49 -3.83 7.24
CA SER A 52 -26.02 -3.17 6.04
C SER A 52 -26.35 -4.21 4.97
N HIS A 53 -27.53 -4.12 4.37
CA HIS A 53 -27.96 -5.04 3.31
C HIS A 53 -26.94 -4.99 2.15
N PRO A 54 -26.59 -6.12 1.50
CA PRO A 54 -25.54 -6.21 0.47
C PRO A 54 -25.70 -5.30 -0.76
N TYR A 55 -26.82 -4.57 -0.88
CA TYR A 55 -27.12 -3.62 -1.95
C TYR A 55 -27.55 -2.24 -1.42
N SER A 56 -27.13 -1.86 -0.23
CA SER A 56 -27.43 -0.55 0.35
C SER A 56 -26.69 0.57 -0.41
N LEU A 57 -27.42 1.33 -1.24
CA LEU A 57 -26.92 2.51 -1.96
C LEU A 57 -26.35 3.61 -1.04
N LYS A 58 -26.67 3.57 0.26
CA LYS A 58 -26.17 4.54 1.26
C LYS A 58 -24.67 4.41 1.52
N GLU A 59 -24.05 3.28 1.16
CA GLU A 59 -22.60 3.11 1.27
C GLU A 59 -21.84 3.86 0.17
N PHE A 60 -22.52 4.20 -0.93
CA PHE A 60 -21.93 4.84 -2.11
C PHE A 60 -22.16 6.36 -2.13
N THR A 61 -22.15 7.03 -0.98
CA THR A 61 -22.33 8.50 -0.90
C THR A 61 -21.06 9.30 -1.24
N GLY A 62 -19.98 8.64 -1.64
CA GLY A 62 -18.71 9.28 -2.05
C GLY A 62 -18.57 9.42 -3.57
N ASP A 63 -17.62 10.23 -4.02
CA ASP A 63 -17.24 10.28 -5.44
C ASP A 63 -16.71 8.89 -5.88
N THR A 64 -17.42 8.24 -6.80
CA THR A 64 -17.07 6.95 -7.37
C THR A 64 -15.62 6.92 -7.87
N ARG A 65 -15.10 8.05 -8.36
CA ARG A 65 -13.75 8.17 -8.90
C ARG A 65 -12.69 8.13 -7.82
N GLU A 66 -12.95 8.73 -6.66
CA GLU A 66 -12.07 8.65 -5.50
C GLU A 66 -11.99 7.22 -4.97
N TYR A 67 -13.14 6.53 -4.92
CA TYR A 67 -13.19 5.13 -4.53
C TYR A 67 -12.39 4.25 -5.50
N GLN A 68 -12.58 4.44 -6.81
CA GLN A 68 -11.82 3.72 -7.84
C GLN A 68 -10.31 3.91 -7.68
N TRP A 69 -9.86 5.16 -7.48
CA TRP A 69 -8.45 5.47 -7.27
C TRP A 69 -7.89 4.77 -6.03
N LYS A 70 -8.60 4.81 -4.90
CA LYS A 70 -8.17 4.16 -3.65
C LYS A 70 -8.04 2.65 -3.80
N VAL A 71 -9.03 2.00 -4.43
CA VAL A 71 -9.00 0.55 -4.68
C VAL A 71 -7.86 0.20 -5.64
N GLN A 72 -7.65 0.98 -6.70
CA GLN A 72 -6.60 0.70 -7.69
C GLN A 72 -5.19 0.88 -7.10
N ARG A 73 -4.99 1.84 -6.20
CA ARG A 73 -3.75 2.00 -5.43
C ARG A 73 -3.45 0.74 -4.60
N GLN A 74 -4.42 0.27 -3.82
CA GLN A 74 -4.26 -0.95 -3.01
C GLN A 74 -4.02 -2.21 -3.87
N ALA A 75 -4.67 -2.30 -5.03
CA ALA A 75 -4.47 -3.41 -5.95
C ALA A 75 -3.03 -3.46 -6.50
N VAL A 76 -2.43 -2.30 -6.79
CA VAL A 76 -1.02 -2.22 -7.24
C VAL A 76 -0.07 -2.69 -6.14
N ASP A 77 -0.30 -2.28 -4.89
CA ASP A 77 0.49 -2.73 -3.75
C ASP A 77 0.37 -4.25 -3.52
N ALA A 78 -0.85 -4.80 -3.62
CA ALA A 78 -1.09 -6.22 -3.49
C ALA A 78 -0.36 -7.04 -4.57
N ILE A 79 -0.32 -6.54 -5.81
CA ILE A 79 0.40 -7.18 -6.91
C ILE A 79 1.91 -7.12 -6.68
N ASN A 80 2.43 -5.96 -6.25
CA ASN A 80 3.84 -5.80 -5.90
C ASN A 80 4.25 -6.79 -4.80
N HIS A 81 3.47 -6.85 -3.71
CA HIS A 81 3.71 -7.79 -2.62
C HIS A 81 3.72 -9.24 -3.10
N LYS A 82 2.68 -9.65 -3.84
CA LYS A 82 2.56 -11.02 -4.37
C LYS A 82 3.74 -11.38 -5.28
N PHE A 83 4.15 -10.48 -6.16
CA PHE A 83 5.26 -10.71 -7.07
C PHE A 83 6.58 -10.96 -6.33
N TRP A 84 6.89 -10.14 -5.32
CA TRP A 84 8.11 -10.29 -4.54
C TRP A 84 8.08 -11.49 -3.59
N ALA A 85 6.94 -11.78 -2.98
CA ALA A 85 6.76 -13.00 -2.19
C ALA A 85 7.04 -14.26 -3.02
N ASP A 86 6.48 -14.34 -4.24
CA ASP A 86 6.70 -15.45 -5.17
C ASP A 86 8.17 -15.51 -5.65
N SER A 87 8.75 -14.37 -6.02
CA SER A 87 10.15 -14.27 -6.47
C SER A 87 11.12 -14.80 -5.40
N ASN A 88 10.95 -14.35 -4.16
CA ASN A 88 11.81 -14.75 -3.05
C ASN A 88 11.61 -16.21 -2.68
N SER A 89 10.36 -16.71 -2.72
CA SER A 89 10.06 -18.12 -2.46
C SER A 89 10.74 -19.03 -3.48
N ARG A 90 10.65 -18.70 -4.76
CA ARG A 90 11.30 -19.48 -5.84
C ARG A 90 12.82 -19.40 -5.75
N PHE A 91 13.36 -18.22 -5.44
CA PHE A 91 14.80 -18.03 -5.24
C PHE A 91 15.32 -18.91 -4.10
N ASN A 92 14.67 -18.88 -2.93
CA ASN A 92 15.08 -19.67 -1.77
C ASN A 92 14.98 -21.18 -2.05
N ALA A 93 13.91 -21.63 -2.71
CA ALA A 93 13.77 -23.03 -3.11
C ALA A 93 14.87 -23.48 -4.09
N ALA A 94 15.20 -22.65 -5.09
CA ALA A 94 16.25 -22.95 -6.05
C ALA A 94 17.65 -22.93 -5.42
N LEU A 95 17.89 -22.01 -4.48
CA LEU A 95 19.10 -21.93 -3.69
C LEU A 95 19.31 -23.20 -2.85
N GLU A 96 18.26 -23.64 -2.15
CA GLU A 96 18.28 -24.87 -1.36
C GLU A 96 18.50 -26.11 -2.24
N ALA A 97 17.84 -26.18 -3.40
CA ALA A 97 18.05 -27.25 -4.38
C ALA A 97 19.52 -27.29 -4.89
N ARG A 98 20.12 -26.11 -5.13
CA ARG A 98 21.53 -26.03 -5.54
C ARG A 98 22.46 -26.51 -4.43
N LEU A 99 22.24 -26.07 -3.20
CA LEU A 99 23.08 -26.46 -2.05
C LEU A 99 22.94 -27.94 -1.70
N SER A 100 21.74 -28.50 -1.77
CA SER A 100 21.48 -29.93 -1.51
C SER A 100 22.02 -30.86 -2.60
N SER A 101 22.26 -30.35 -3.82
CA SER A 101 22.91 -31.11 -4.89
C SER A 101 24.42 -31.31 -4.70
N LEU A 102 25.04 -30.55 -3.79
CA LEU A 102 26.47 -30.65 -3.53
C LEU A 102 26.79 -31.84 -2.61
N PRO A 103 27.93 -32.52 -2.81
CA PRO A 103 28.34 -33.58 -1.92
C PRO A 103 28.63 -33.03 -0.51
N GLU A 104 28.38 -33.83 0.52
CA GLU A 104 28.60 -33.41 1.91
C GLU A 104 30.08 -33.13 2.23
N SER A 105 30.99 -33.69 1.41
CA SER A 105 32.43 -33.40 1.44
C SER A 105 32.83 -32.10 0.75
N ALA A 106 31.89 -31.34 0.15
CA ALA A 106 32.19 -30.11 -0.56
C ALA A 106 32.78 -29.06 0.38
N THR A 107 33.90 -28.47 -0.03
CA THR A 107 34.54 -27.39 0.73
C THR A 107 33.69 -26.11 0.65
N GLN A 108 33.99 -25.14 1.51
CA GLN A 108 33.35 -23.82 1.42
C GLN A 108 33.58 -23.17 0.05
N HIS A 109 34.78 -23.32 -0.51
CA HIS A 109 35.12 -22.76 -1.81
C HIS A 109 34.27 -23.36 -2.95
N ASP A 110 34.04 -24.68 -2.92
CA ASP A 110 33.20 -25.35 -3.91
C ASP A 110 31.74 -24.86 -3.85
N LYS A 111 31.24 -24.58 -2.64
CA LYS A 111 29.90 -24.00 -2.44
C LYS A 111 29.82 -22.59 -3.02
N GLU A 112 30.83 -21.75 -2.77
CA GLU A 112 30.88 -20.38 -3.30
C GLU A 112 30.89 -20.36 -4.84
N LEU A 113 31.67 -21.24 -5.47
CA LEU A 113 31.71 -21.38 -6.92
C LEU A 113 30.35 -21.83 -7.49
N ALA A 114 29.75 -22.86 -6.87
CA ALA A 114 28.43 -23.36 -7.26
C ALA A 114 27.32 -22.32 -7.10
N LEU A 115 27.43 -21.43 -6.10
CA LEU A 115 26.52 -20.31 -5.89
C LEU A 115 26.73 -19.20 -6.91
N SER A 116 27.98 -18.90 -7.29
CA SER A 116 28.29 -17.90 -8.32
C SER A 116 27.63 -18.25 -9.66
N ASP A 117 27.79 -19.50 -10.10
CA ASP A 117 27.16 -20.03 -11.32
C ASP A 117 25.62 -20.00 -11.22
N PHE A 118 25.09 -20.33 -10.04
CA PHE A 118 23.66 -20.25 -9.77
C PHE A 118 23.11 -18.83 -9.90
N TYR A 119 23.78 -17.82 -9.32
CA TYR A 119 23.31 -16.44 -9.43
C TYR A 119 23.26 -15.96 -10.88
N GLY A 120 24.28 -16.29 -11.68
CA GLY A 120 24.30 -15.94 -13.10
C GLY A 120 23.16 -16.58 -13.88
N SER A 121 22.93 -17.88 -13.69
CA SER A 121 21.85 -18.62 -14.35
C SER A 121 20.45 -18.17 -13.88
N TRP A 122 20.27 -17.91 -12.59
CA TRP A 122 19.02 -17.39 -12.03
C TRP A 122 18.64 -16.04 -12.63
N LEU A 123 19.59 -15.10 -12.71
CA LEU A 123 19.35 -13.79 -13.32
C LEU A 123 18.93 -13.90 -14.79
N ALA A 124 19.58 -14.79 -15.55
CA ALA A 124 19.23 -15.02 -16.95
C ALA A 124 17.80 -15.60 -17.09
N GLN A 125 17.43 -16.54 -16.22
CA GLN A 125 16.10 -17.14 -16.20
C GLN A 125 15.00 -16.13 -15.81
N GLU A 126 15.29 -15.29 -14.81
CA GLU A 126 14.28 -14.42 -14.21
C GLU A 126 14.13 -13.07 -14.93
N GLN A 127 15.06 -12.73 -15.84
CA GLN A 127 15.06 -11.49 -16.61
C GLN A 127 13.74 -11.24 -17.35
N GLN A 128 13.19 -12.25 -18.02
CA GLN A 128 11.94 -12.09 -18.77
C GLN A 128 10.76 -11.80 -17.83
N ARG A 129 10.63 -12.53 -16.72
CA ARG A 129 9.56 -12.32 -15.74
C ARG A 129 9.67 -10.93 -15.09
N GLN A 130 10.88 -10.49 -14.77
CA GLN A 130 11.11 -9.14 -14.24
C GLN A 130 10.77 -8.05 -15.26
N ALA A 131 11.07 -8.27 -16.54
CA ALA A 131 10.72 -7.32 -17.61
C ALA A 131 9.18 -7.20 -17.78
N SER A 132 8.48 -8.34 -17.80
CA SER A 132 7.01 -8.36 -17.84
C SER A 132 6.39 -7.67 -16.63
N TYR A 133 6.89 -8.00 -15.43
CA TYR A 133 6.47 -7.34 -14.19
C TYR A 133 6.70 -5.82 -14.21
N THR A 134 7.90 -5.39 -14.60
CA THR A 134 8.25 -3.97 -14.65
C THR A 134 7.34 -3.21 -15.61
N THR A 135 7.01 -3.81 -16.75
CA THR A 135 6.12 -3.21 -17.75
C THR A 135 4.71 -3.08 -17.19
N GLU A 136 4.17 -4.15 -16.61
CA GLU A 136 2.83 -4.14 -16.02
C GLU A 136 2.73 -3.17 -14.84
N TRP A 137 3.70 -3.21 -13.93
CA TRP A 137 3.76 -2.34 -12.76
C TRP A 137 3.83 -0.87 -13.18
N ARG A 138 4.63 -0.53 -14.20
CA ARG A 138 4.68 0.83 -14.76
C ARG A 138 3.35 1.26 -15.35
N SER A 139 2.72 0.41 -16.17
CA SER A 139 1.43 0.72 -16.78
C SER A 139 0.38 1.05 -15.72
N ARG A 140 0.24 0.19 -14.71
CA ARG A 140 -0.76 0.38 -13.64
C ARG A 140 -0.47 1.61 -12.77
N ASN A 141 0.80 1.94 -12.54
CA ASN A 141 1.17 3.16 -11.82
C ASN A 141 0.86 4.43 -12.63
N TRP A 142 1.09 4.41 -13.94
CA TRP A 142 0.69 5.50 -14.82
C TRP A 142 -0.82 5.72 -14.80
N ASP A 143 -1.61 4.63 -14.84
CA ASP A 143 -3.07 4.72 -14.73
C ASP A 143 -3.50 5.34 -13.40
N ASN A 144 -2.87 4.94 -12.28
CA ASN A 144 -3.13 5.51 -10.96
C ASN A 144 -2.82 7.01 -10.90
N ILE A 145 -1.66 7.44 -11.42
CA ILE A 145 -1.26 8.85 -11.46
C ILE A 145 -2.25 9.67 -12.30
N ALA A 146 -2.65 9.15 -13.46
CA ALA A 146 -3.61 9.81 -14.33
C ALA A 146 -4.98 9.97 -13.66
N LEU A 147 -5.45 8.92 -12.98
CA LEU A 147 -6.72 8.94 -12.25
C LEU A 147 -6.68 9.92 -11.07
N GLU A 148 -5.59 9.93 -10.29
CA GLU A 148 -5.39 10.86 -9.20
C GLU A 148 -5.37 12.32 -9.69
N ALA A 149 -4.62 12.60 -10.76
CA ALA A 149 -4.56 13.93 -11.36
C ALA A 149 -5.95 14.40 -11.81
N ARG A 150 -6.73 13.50 -12.42
CA ARG A 150 -8.11 13.78 -12.83
C ARG A 150 -9.01 14.11 -11.63
N VAL A 151 -8.98 13.30 -10.57
CA VAL A 151 -9.75 13.53 -9.34
C VAL A 151 -9.39 14.89 -8.71
N LYS A 152 -8.10 15.18 -8.57
CA LYS A 152 -7.62 16.47 -8.02
C LYS A 152 -8.01 17.66 -8.88
N TYR A 153 -7.92 17.55 -10.20
CA TYR A 153 -8.35 18.58 -11.13
C TYR A 153 -9.84 18.87 -11.00
N GLN A 154 -10.68 17.84 -10.90
CA GLN A 154 -12.12 18.04 -10.73
C GLN A 154 -12.47 18.71 -9.41
N LYS A 155 -11.83 18.29 -8.29
CA LYS A 155 -12.00 18.95 -6.99
C LYS A 155 -11.60 20.42 -7.03
N PHE A 156 -10.49 20.72 -7.69
CA PHE A 156 -10.03 22.08 -7.92
C PHE A 156 -11.10 22.87 -8.70
N MET A 157 -11.54 22.38 -9.85
CA MET A 157 -12.55 23.06 -10.67
C MET A 157 -13.89 23.27 -9.94
N SER A 158 -14.34 22.30 -9.13
CA SER A 158 -15.53 22.46 -8.29
C SER A 158 -15.34 23.50 -7.18
N SER A 159 -14.14 23.61 -6.62
CA SER A 159 -13.83 24.62 -5.59
C SER A 159 -13.77 26.04 -6.16
N PHE A 160 -13.50 26.20 -7.45
CA PHE A 160 -13.44 27.49 -8.16
C PHE A 160 -14.72 27.83 -8.93
N GLY A 161 -15.78 27.03 -8.81
CA GLY A 161 -17.10 27.32 -9.41
C GLY A 161 -17.15 27.29 -10.94
N LEU A 162 -16.13 26.71 -11.59
CA LEU A 162 -15.97 26.69 -13.05
C LEU A 162 -16.40 25.36 -13.69
N GLY A 163 -17.12 24.50 -12.96
CA GLY A 163 -17.61 23.23 -13.47
C GLY A 163 -19.09 23.00 -13.16
N SER A 164 -19.96 23.12 -14.16
CA SER A 164 -21.27 22.46 -14.26
C SER A 164 -21.79 22.56 -15.70
N PRO A 165 -22.66 21.63 -16.16
CA PRO A 165 -23.15 20.41 -15.51
C PRO A 165 -22.35 19.14 -15.86
#